data_AF-A0A7F8QXI1-F1
#
_entry.id   AF-A0A7F8QXI1-F1
#
_cell.length_a   1.000
_cell.length_b   1.000
_cell.length_c   1.000
_cell.angle_alpha   90.00
_cell.angle_beta   90.00
_cell.angle_gamma   90.00
#
_symmetry.space_group_name_H-M   'P 1'
#
loop_
_entity.id
_entity.type
_entity.pdbx_description
1 polymer ?
#
loop_
_entity_poly.entity_id
_entity_poly.type
_entity_poly.pdbx_seq_one_letter_code
_entity_poly.pdbx_strand_id
1 'polypeptide(L)'
;MSVILLTPDELTNSSETRLSLEDLFRRDFVLHDPEARWINDTDVVYKSENGHVIKLNVETNATTLLLENTTFVTFKASKHSVSPDLKYVLLAYDVKQTKEFPDGSALSRSVYNGKGLVKTLIQVMDSGFFGGI
;
A
#
# COMPACT_ATOMS: atom_id res chain seq x y z
N MET A 1 -33.98 10.77 -12.02
CA MET A 1 -33.31 10.02 -13.11
C MET A 1 -32.94 11.03 -14.17
N SER A 2 -31.67 11.11 -14.57
CA SER A 2 -31.23 12.08 -15.57
C SER A 2 -30.59 11.34 -16.75
N VAL A 3 -30.82 11.85 -17.96
CA VAL A 3 -30.25 11.36 -19.21
C VAL A 3 -29.50 12.53 -19.84
N ILE A 4 -28.25 12.32 -20.21
CA ILE A 4 -27.41 13.32 -20.87
C ILE A 4 -27.27 12.91 -22.33
N LEU A 5 -27.56 13.85 -23.24
CA LEU A 5 -27.40 13.69 -24.68
C LEU A 5 -26.14 14.45 -25.10
N LEU A 6 -25.13 13.75 -25.63
CA LEU A 6 -23.94 14.36 -26.21
C LEU A 6 -24.07 14.39 -27.73
N THR A 7 -24.11 15.60 -28.30
CA THR A 7 -24.02 15.81 -29.75
C THR A 7 -22.54 15.71 -30.16
N PRO A 8 -22.17 14.90 -31.17
CA PRO A 8 -20.79 14.83 -31.61
C PRO A 8 -20.53 15.98 -32.58
N ASP A 9 -20.01 17.10 -32.08
CA ASP A 9 -19.42 18.11 -32.95
C ASP A 9 -17.95 17.75 -33.18
N GLU A 10 -17.62 17.55 -34.45
CA GLU A 10 -16.26 17.38 -34.94
C GLU A 10 -15.47 18.68 -34.72
N LEU A 11 -14.81 18.80 -33.57
CA LEU A 11 -13.79 19.81 -33.36
C LEU A 11 -12.41 19.17 -33.51
N THR A 12 -11.87 19.31 -34.72
CA THR A 12 -10.47 19.70 -34.99
C THR A 12 -9.35 18.88 -34.35
N ASN A 13 -8.68 18.06 -35.17
CA ASN A 13 -7.21 17.89 -35.20
C ASN A 13 -6.44 18.11 -33.88
N SER A 14 -6.79 17.38 -32.82
CA SER A 14 -5.89 17.16 -31.71
C SER A 14 -5.66 15.66 -31.63
N SER A 15 -4.42 15.24 -31.77
CA SER A 15 -3.94 13.92 -31.38
C SER A 15 -4.00 13.79 -29.84
N GLU A 16 -5.15 14.10 -29.26
CA GLU A 16 -5.45 13.95 -27.85
C GLU A 16 -6.07 12.57 -27.68
N THR A 17 -5.25 11.63 -27.22
CA THR A 17 -5.71 10.35 -26.70
C THR A 17 -6.76 10.58 -25.62
N ARG A 18 -8.04 10.42 -25.97
CA ARG A 18 -9.16 10.46 -25.02
C ARG A 18 -9.02 9.30 -24.04
N LEU A 19 -9.28 9.57 -22.76
CA LEU A 19 -9.29 8.53 -21.72
C LEU A 19 -10.38 7.50 -22.03
N SER A 20 -9.97 6.24 -22.09
CA SER A 20 -10.82 5.06 -22.25
C SER A 20 -11.14 4.44 -20.90
N LEU A 21 -12.14 3.56 -20.85
CA LEU A 21 -12.44 2.80 -19.62
C LEU A 21 -11.23 1.94 -19.19
N GLU A 22 -10.46 1.45 -20.15
CA GLU A 22 -9.26 0.64 -19.91
C GLU A 22 -8.17 1.43 -19.18
N ASP A 23 -8.09 2.75 -19.40
CA ASP A 23 -7.13 3.63 -18.74
C ASP A 23 -7.33 3.68 -17.23
N LEU A 24 -8.57 3.53 -16.74
CA LEU A 24 -8.86 3.49 -15.30
C LEU A 24 -8.22 2.29 -14.57
N PHE A 25 -7.86 1.23 -15.31
CA PHE A 25 -7.22 0.03 -14.76
C PHE A 25 -5.71 0.00 -15.00
N ARG A 26 -5.16 0.96 -15.75
CA ARG A 26 -3.71 1.07 -15.97
C ARG A 26 -3.05 1.57 -14.68
N ARG A 27 -1.88 1.00 -14.36
CA ARG A 27 -1.13 1.38 -13.15
C ARG A 27 -0.79 2.87 -13.10
N ASP A 28 -0.61 3.48 -14.26
CA ASP A 28 -0.28 4.91 -14.39
C ASP A 28 -1.42 5.83 -13.91
N PHE A 29 -2.66 5.32 -13.84
CA PHE A 29 -3.83 6.03 -13.35
C PHE A 29 -4.24 5.62 -11.93
N VAL A 30 -3.56 4.62 -11.34
CA VAL A 30 -3.76 4.25 -9.94
C VAL A 30 -3.00 5.25 -9.09
N LEU A 31 -3.71 6.02 -8.27
CA LEU A 31 -3.09 6.91 -7.30
C LEU A 31 -2.18 6.10 -6.37
N HIS A 32 -0.88 6.39 -6.42
CA HIS A 32 0.07 5.82 -5.47
C HIS A 32 -0.15 6.49 -4.11
N ASP A 33 -0.60 5.71 -3.13
CA ASP A 33 -0.62 6.12 -1.73
C ASP A 33 0.74 5.75 -1.10
N PRO A 34 1.58 6.74 -0.73
CA PRO A 34 2.85 6.47 -0.08
C PRO A 34 2.69 5.98 1.37
N GLU A 35 1.48 5.94 1.94
CA GLU A 35 1.25 5.50 3.33
C GLU A 35 2.19 6.19 4.34
N ALA A 36 2.49 7.47 4.09
CA ALA A 36 3.52 8.20 4.81
C ALA A 36 3.13 8.45 6.28
N ARG A 37 4.04 8.17 7.20
CA ARG A 37 3.85 8.34 8.65
C ARG A 37 5.07 8.97 9.32
N TRP A 38 4.82 9.89 10.24
CA TRP A 38 5.84 10.40 11.14
C TRP A 38 6.18 9.37 12.22
N ILE A 39 7.45 9.24 12.54
CA ILE A 39 7.96 8.37 13.61
C ILE A 39 8.48 9.21 14.78
N ASN A 40 9.14 10.31 14.45
CA ASN A 40 9.58 11.37 15.36
C ASN A 40 9.61 12.69 14.58
N ASP A 41 10.10 13.78 15.19
CA ASP A 41 10.11 15.11 14.58
C ASP A 41 10.97 15.21 13.31
N THR A 42 11.87 14.26 13.08
CA THR A 42 12.86 14.29 11.99
C THR A 42 12.75 13.12 11.02
N ASP A 43 12.16 11.98 11.42
CA ASP A 43 12.08 10.77 10.62
C ASP A 43 10.64 10.50 10.16
N VAL A 44 10.50 10.39 8.83
CA VAL A 44 9.29 9.95 8.15
C VAL A 44 9.52 8.56 7.57
N VAL A 45 8.52 7.69 7.66
CA VAL A 45 8.50 6.41 6.96
C VAL A 45 7.43 6.45 5.90
N TYR A 46 7.76 6.00 4.69
CA TYR A 46 6.83 5.96 3.57
C TYR A 46 7.15 4.79 2.64
N LYS A 47 6.18 4.45 1.79
CA LYS A 47 6.30 3.51 0.70
C LYS A 47 6.59 4.25 -0.60
N SER A 48 7.71 3.94 -1.22
CA SER A 48 8.09 4.51 -2.52
C SER A 48 7.26 3.92 -3.67
N GLU A 49 7.24 4.58 -4.82
CA GLU A 49 6.50 4.11 -6.02
C GLU A 49 6.93 2.70 -6.48
N ASN A 50 8.20 2.36 -6.28
CA ASN A 50 8.74 1.03 -6.57
C ASN A 50 8.41 -0.01 -5.46
N GLY A 51 7.61 0.35 -4.45
CA GLY A 51 7.07 -0.53 -3.42
C GLY A 51 7.96 -0.79 -2.20
N HIS A 52 9.10 -0.10 -2.07
CA HIS A 52 9.99 -0.26 -0.92
C HIS A 52 9.49 0.57 0.26
N VAL A 53 9.75 0.11 1.48
CA VAL A 53 9.49 0.89 2.70
C VAL A 53 10.79 1.58 3.09
N ILE A 54 10.75 2.91 3.13
CA ILE A 54 11.92 3.77 3.30
C ILE A 54 11.70 4.69 4.51
N LYS A 55 12.73 4.85 5.32
CA LYS A 55 12.86 5.94 6.30
C LYS A 55 13.59 7.12 5.65
N LEU A 56 13.04 8.31 5.74
CA LEU A 56 13.68 9.57 5.37
C LEU A 56 13.87 10.42 6.62
N ASN A 57 15.10 10.83 6.89
CA ASN A 57 15.37 11.90 7.83
C ASN A 57 15.25 13.24 7.09
N VAL A 58 14.26 14.07 7.46
CA VAL A 58 13.91 15.30 6.74
C VAL A 58 14.93 16.43 6.93
N GLU A 59 15.73 16.39 8.00
CA GLU A 59 16.76 17.40 8.25
C GLU A 59 18.02 17.15 7.40
N THR A 60 18.43 15.88 7.29
CA THR A 60 19.68 15.49 6.62
C THR A 60 19.46 14.97 5.20
N ASN A 61 18.21 14.74 4.79
CA ASN A 61 17.81 14.00 3.58
C ASN A 61 18.38 12.57 3.51
N ALA A 62 18.86 12.02 4.63
CA ALA A 62 19.36 10.66 4.67
C ALA A 62 18.20 9.67 4.55
N THR A 63 18.31 8.72 3.63
CA THR A 63 17.34 7.65 3.45
C THR A 63 17.89 6.33 3.95
N THR A 64 17.03 5.50 4.53
CA THR A 64 17.35 4.15 4.98
C THR A 64 16.28 3.20 4.51
N LEU A 65 16.68 2.14 3.81
CA LEU A 65 15.76 1.10 3.38
C LEU A 65 15.36 0.22 4.57
N LEU A 66 14.07 0.16 4.87
CA LEU A 66 13.52 -0.68 5.95
C LEU A 66 13.02 -2.02 5.42
N LEU A 67 12.42 -2.04 4.22
CA LEU A 67 11.94 -3.26 3.59
C LEU A 67 11.95 -3.19 2.06
N GLU A 68 12.53 -4.23 1.45
CA GLU A 68 12.53 -4.44 0.00
C GLU A 68 11.15 -4.82 -0.53
N ASN A 69 10.76 -4.28 -1.70
CA ASN A 69 9.51 -4.67 -2.38
C ASN A 69 9.47 -6.18 -2.71
N THR A 70 10.62 -6.80 -2.95
CA THR A 70 10.73 -8.25 -3.17
C THR A 70 10.07 -9.05 -2.04
N THR A 71 10.15 -8.59 -0.80
CA THR A 71 9.49 -9.24 0.35
C THR A 71 7.96 -9.19 0.22
N PHE A 72 7.39 -8.08 -0.23
CA PHE A 72 5.95 -7.98 -0.48
C PHE A 72 5.51 -8.93 -1.59
N VAL A 73 6.29 -9.02 -2.67
CA VAL A 73 6.01 -9.92 -3.80
C VAL A 73 6.10 -11.38 -3.39
N THR A 74 7.17 -11.76 -2.67
CA THR A 74 7.41 -13.14 -2.20
C THR A 74 6.26 -13.64 -1.33
N PHE A 75 5.78 -12.83 -0.39
CA PHE A 75 4.71 -13.23 0.52
C PHE A 75 3.31 -12.89 -0.02
N LYS A 76 3.19 -12.18 -1.14
CA LYS A 76 1.93 -11.58 -1.62
C LYS A 76 1.25 -10.77 -0.51
N ALA A 77 2.05 -9.96 0.19
CA ALA A 77 1.57 -9.16 1.30
C ALA A 77 0.68 -8.00 0.80
N SER A 78 -0.46 -7.81 1.46
CA SER A 78 -1.45 -6.79 1.10
C SER A 78 -1.36 -5.53 1.96
N LYS A 79 -0.86 -5.66 3.19
CA LYS A 79 -0.74 -4.58 4.17
C LYS A 79 0.57 -4.70 4.94
N HIS A 80 1.07 -3.57 5.44
CA HIS A 80 2.24 -3.52 6.30
C HIS A 80 2.09 -2.54 7.45
N SER A 81 2.93 -2.69 8.48
CA SER A 81 3.10 -1.73 9.55
C SER A 81 4.53 -1.78 10.06
N VAL A 82 5.11 -0.64 10.43
CA VAL A 82 6.48 -0.54 10.92
C VAL A 82 6.43 -0.27 12.43
N SER A 83 7.26 -0.97 13.20
CA SER A 83 7.34 -0.76 14.65
C SER A 83 7.81 0.65 15.00
N PRO A 84 7.41 1.22 16.15
CA PRO A 84 7.87 2.54 16.59
C PRO A 84 9.40 2.66 16.70
N ASP A 85 10.08 1.56 17.02
CA ASP A 85 11.54 1.51 17.13
C ASP A 85 12.26 1.25 15.79
N LEU A 86 11.51 1.14 14.69
CA LEU A 86 11.99 0.92 13.31
C LEU A 86 12.76 -0.38 13.06
N LYS A 87 12.73 -1.32 14.01
CA LYS A 87 13.47 -2.59 13.89
C LYS A 87 12.67 -3.69 13.22
N TYR A 88 11.35 -3.57 13.20
CA TYR A 88 10.45 -4.61 12.73
C TYR A 88 9.45 -4.07 11.73
N VAL A 89 9.17 -4.89 10.71
CA VAL A 89 8.07 -4.67 9.79
C VAL A 89 7.12 -5.85 9.89
N LEU A 90 5.85 -5.55 10.10
CA LEU A 90 4.77 -6.50 10.16
C LEU A 90 4.07 -6.55 8.82
N LEU A 91 4.09 -7.71 8.18
CA LEU A 91 3.40 -7.96 6.93
C LEU A 91 2.14 -8.77 7.20
N ALA A 92 1.03 -8.41 6.56
CA ALA A 92 -0.10 -9.32 6.41
C ALA A 92 -0.21 -9.84 5.00
N TYR A 93 -0.41 -11.15 4.90
CA TYR A 93 -0.53 -11.89 3.66
C TYR A 93 -1.59 -12.98 3.81
N ASP A 94 -1.97 -13.59 2.69
CA ASP A 94 -3.06 -14.58 2.60
C ASP A 94 -4.37 -14.06 3.24
N VAL A 95 -4.75 -12.84 2.89
CA VAL A 95 -6.01 -12.21 3.34
C VAL A 95 -7.19 -12.98 2.77
N LYS A 96 -7.93 -13.68 3.62
CA LYS A 96 -9.15 -14.37 3.23
C LYS A 96 -10.34 -13.70 3.89
N GLN A 97 -11.18 -13.09 3.06
CA GLN A 97 -12.48 -12.62 3.49
C GLN A 97 -13.39 -13.85 3.60
N THR A 98 -13.70 -14.25 4.83
CA THR A 98 -14.54 -15.42 5.11
C THR A 98 -15.98 -14.97 5.29
N LYS A 99 -16.94 -15.68 4.68
CA LYS A 99 -18.38 -15.40 4.84
C LYS A 99 -18.86 -15.46 6.30
N GLU A 100 -18.13 -16.16 7.16
CA GLU A 100 -18.38 -16.26 8.60
C GLU A 100 -18.21 -14.92 9.34
N PHE A 101 -17.46 -13.97 8.77
CA PHE A 101 -17.25 -12.64 9.33
C PHE A 101 -17.48 -11.58 8.24
N PRO A 102 -18.74 -11.16 7.99
CA PRO A 102 -19.07 -10.18 6.94
C PRO A 102 -18.36 -8.84 7.12
N ASP A 103 -18.12 -8.44 8.37
CA ASP A 103 -17.49 -7.17 8.76
C ASP A 103 -15.99 -7.34 9.10
N GLY A 104 -15.43 -8.55 8.93
CA GLY A 104 -14.07 -8.92 9.34
C GLY A 104 -13.27 -9.64 8.25
N SER A 105 -11.96 -9.74 8.44
CA SER A 105 -11.05 -10.46 7.54
C SER A 105 -10.05 -11.29 8.35
N ALA A 106 -9.90 -12.56 8.01
CA ALA A 106 -8.88 -13.42 8.60
C ALA A 106 -7.55 -13.24 7.84
N LEU A 107 -6.49 -12.86 8.55
CA LEU A 107 -5.16 -12.59 7.98
C LEU A 107 -4.08 -13.46 8.64
N SER A 108 -3.10 -13.90 7.86
CA SER A 108 -1.83 -14.39 8.39
C SER A 108 -0.86 -13.21 8.52
N ARG A 109 -0.27 -12.99 9.70
CA ARG A 109 0.72 -11.93 9.97
C ARG A 109 2.10 -12.55 10.19
N SER A 110 3.13 -11.99 9.57
CA SER A 110 4.53 -12.35 9.82
C SER A 110 5.35 -11.11 10.17
N VAL A 111 6.16 -11.21 11.22
CA VAL A 111 7.11 -10.19 11.68
C VAL A 111 8.46 -10.47 11.03
N TYR A 112 9.03 -9.45 10.39
CA TYR A 112 10.36 -9.50 9.77
C TYR A 112 11.30 -8.49 10.43
N ASN A 113 12.59 -8.82 10.52
CA ASN A 113 13.66 -7.88 10.80
C ASN A 113 14.60 -7.78 9.58
N GLY A 114 15.61 -6.90 9.62
CA GLY A 114 16.61 -6.75 8.57
C GLY A 114 17.47 -8.00 8.26
N LYS A 115 17.20 -9.15 8.90
CA LYS A 115 17.86 -10.45 8.68
C LYS A 115 16.88 -11.56 8.26
N GLY A 116 15.58 -11.29 8.18
CA GLY A 116 14.56 -12.26 7.76
C GLY A 116 13.36 -12.40 8.70
N LEU A 117 12.63 -13.51 8.55
CA LEU A 117 11.42 -13.83 9.30
C LEU A 117 11.74 -14.06 10.78
N VAL A 118 11.04 -13.36 11.68
CA VAL A 118 11.19 -13.48 13.14
C VAL A 118 10.08 -14.34 13.75
N LYS A 119 8.82 -14.14 13.32
CA LYS A 119 7.65 -14.84 13.88
C LYS A 119 6.46 -14.79 12.92
N THR A 120 5.66 -15.85 12.88
CA THR A 120 4.38 -15.90 12.14
C THR A 120 3.23 -16.15 13.12
N LEU A 121 2.14 -15.40 13.00
CA LEU A 121 0.93 -15.50 13.81
C LEU A 121 -0.31 -15.43 12.90
N ILE A 122 -1.36 -16.20 13.19
CA ILE A 122 -2.66 -16.08 12.52
C ILE A 122 -3.58 -15.26 13.42
N GLN A 123 -4.17 -14.17 12.90
CA GLN A 123 -5.06 -13.31 13.68
C GLN A 123 -6.28 -12.89 12.84
N VAL A 124 -7.48 -13.09 13.40
CA VAL A 124 -8.74 -12.58 12.85
C VAL A 124 -8.86 -11.10 13.23
N MET A 125 -9.10 -10.22 12.26
CA MET A 125 -9.24 -8.77 12.50
C MET A 125 -10.58 -8.28 11.96
N ASP A 126 -11.27 -7.42 12.72
CA ASP A 126 -12.36 -6.62 12.18
C ASP A 126 -11.81 -5.61 11.16
N SER A 127 -12.63 -5.27 10.17
CA SER A 127 -12.30 -4.49 8.97
C SER A 127 -11.54 -3.16 9.17
N GLY A 128 -11.42 -2.65 10.40
CA GLY A 128 -10.79 -1.37 10.72
C GLY A 128 -9.43 -1.39 11.41
N PHE A 129 -8.94 -2.51 11.97
CA PHE A 129 -7.79 -2.44 12.89
C PHE A 129 -6.55 -3.18 12.38
N PHE A 130 -5.78 -2.50 11.53
CA PHE A 130 -4.42 -2.90 11.18
C PHE A 130 -3.38 -2.00 11.87
N GLY A 131 -3.56 -1.72 13.17
CA GLY A 131 -2.70 -0.78 13.90
C GLY A 131 -2.04 -1.41 15.12
N GLY A 132 -0.70 -1.38 15.16
CA GLY A 132 0.09 -1.61 16.37
C GLY A 132 0.84 -2.94 16.45
N ILE A 133 2.17 -2.87 16.38
CA ILE A 133 3.11 -3.73 17.10
C ILE A 133 3.94 -2.86 18.02
#